data_AF-A0A7X6PFI7-F1
#
_entry.id   AF-A0A7X6PFI7-F1
#
_cell.length_a   1.000
_cell.length_b   1.000
_cell.length_c   1.000
_cell.angle_alpha   90.00
_cell.angle_beta   90.00
_cell.angle_gamma   90.00
#
_symmetry.space_group_name_H-M   'P 1'
#
loop_
_entity.id
_entity.type
_entity.pdbx_description
1 polymer ?
#
loop_
_entity_poly.entity_id
_entity_poly.type
_entity_poly.pdbx_seq_one_letter_code
_entity_poly.pdbx_strand_id
1 'polypeptide(L)'
;ILGDNLANAIYVKSKRGVIVYGTVRDPEGLKMIDGFNSWSKGLDASFLQEMMLTSINAPIRIGHATVLPGDIVLAKSHGILFIPAHLVEEVVTTAEVTQIRDEFGWARLKEGKYSPGQIDSQWTEEIRKDFLEFVKNYHDKLPMTEEEFDRYMRERNW
;
A
#
# COMPACT_ATOMS: atom_id res chain seq x y z
N ILE A 1 -6.62 -10.29 21.44
CA ILE A 1 -7.93 -10.48 20.80
C ILE A 1 -8.68 -9.15 20.75
N LEU A 2 -9.45 -8.86 19.70
CA LEU A 2 -10.26 -7.64 19.54
C LEU A 2 -11.73 -8.01 19.42
N GLY A 3 -12.62 -7.31 20.13
CA GLY A 3 -14.08 -7.42 19.98
C GLY A 3 -14.70 -6.15 19.39
N ASP A 4 -16.00 -6.20 19.15
CA ASP A 4 -16.82 -5.15 18.52
C ASP A 4 -16.85 -3.80 19.28
N ASN A 5 -16.90 -3.81 20.61
CA ASN A 5 -16.89 -2.60 21.42
C ASN A 5 -15.59 -1.81 21.27
N LEU A 6 -14.46 -2.51 21.28
CA LEU A 6 -13.15 -1.88 21.06
C LEU A 6 -12.99 -1.44 19.60
N ALA A 7 -13.52 -2.21 18.64
CA ALA A 7 -13.55 -1.82 17.23
C ALA A 7 -14.32 -0.49 17.03
N ASN A 8 -15.49 -0.35 17.64
CA ASN A 8 -16.26 0.90 17.62
C ASN A 8 -15.48 2.07 18.25
N ALA A 9 -14.85 1.87 19.40
CA ALA A 9 -14.04 2.90 20.05
C ALA A 9 -12.85 3.36 19.18
N ILE A 10 -12.20 2.41 18.48
CA ILE A 10 -11.13 2.71 17.52
C ILE A 10 -11.69 3.51 16.35
N TYR A 11 -12.79 3.05 15.74
CA TYR A 11 -13.36 3.68 14.57
C TYR A 11 -13.85 5.11 14.84
N VAL A 12 -14.47 5.36 15.99
CA VAL A 12 -14.90 6.72 16.40
C VAL A 12 -13.74 7.71 16.38
N LYS A 13 -12.53 7.26 16.77
CA LYS A 13 -11.33 8.10 16.86
C LYS A 13 -10.52 8.15 15.57
N SER A 14 -10.36 7.02 14.89
CA SER A 14 -9.47 6.91 13.73
C SER A 14 -10.17 7.10 12.39
N LYS A 15 -11.48 6.83 12.33
CA LYS A 15 -12.28 6.74 11.10
C LYS A 15 -11.67 5.80 10.05
N ARG A 16 -10.90 4.81 10.50
CA ARG A 16 -10.16 3.86 9.66
C ARG A 16 -10.39 2.43 10.11
N GLY A 17 -9.50 1.89 10.92
CA GLY A 17 -9.38 0.45 11.09
C GLY A 17 -8.27 0.03 12.04
N VAL A 18 -7.98 -1.27 12.06
CA VAL A 18 -6.98 -1.86 12.93
C VAL A 18 -6.33 -3.11 12.34
N ILE A 19 -5.04 -3.28 12.59
CA ILE A 19 -4.33 -4.53 12.35
C ILE A 19 -4.15 -5.24 13.69
N VAL A 20 -4.66 -6.46 13.78
CA VAL A 20 -4.54 -7.30 14.98
C VAL A 20 -3.62 -8.47 14.66
N TYR A 21 -2.43 -8.49 15.24
CA TYR A 21 -1.54 -9.64 15.13
C TYR A 21 -1.97 -10.77 16.10
N GLY A 22 -3.13 -11.34 15.81
CA GLY A 22 -3.84 -12.31 16.65
C GLY A 22 -5.24 -12.57 16.10
N THR A 23 -6.18 -12.90 16.98
CA THR A 23 -7.57 -13.21 16.61
C THR A 23 -8.53 -12.04 16.91
N VAL A 24 -9.68 -12.05 16.24
CA VAL A 24 -10.82 -11.17 16.55
C VAL A 24 -12.05 -11.99 16.95
N ARG A 25 -12.93 -11.36 17.72
CA ARG A 25 -14.22 -11.89 18.16
C ARG A 25 -15.34 -11.07 17.51
N ASP A 26 -16.55 -11.63 17.48
CA ASP A 26 -17.78 -10.96 17.05
C ASP A 26 -17.70 -10.41 15.61
N PRO A 27 -17.32 -11.22 14.60
CA PRO A 27 -17.09 -10.73 13.23
C PRO A 27 -18.33 -10.12 12.60
N GLU A 28 -19.54 -10.54 12.98
CA GLU A 28 -20.80 -9.92 12.57
C GLU A 28 -20.88 -8.47 13.08
N GLY A 29 -20.51 -8.23 14.34
CA GLY A 29 -20.44 -6.90 14.95
C GLY A 29 -19.47 -5.98 14.22
N LEU A 30 -18.27 -6.48 13.89
CA LEU A 30 -17.26 -5.72 13.15
C LEU A 30 -17.74 -5.34 11.75
N LYS A 31 -18.45 -6.23 11.05
CA LYS A 31 -18.97 -5.98 9.70
C LYS A 31 -20.08 -4.93 9.67
N MET A 32 -20.77 -4.68 10.78
CA MET A 32 -21.80 -3.65 10.87
C MET A 32 -21.23 -2.23 11.02
N ILE A 33 -19.94 -2.08 11.31
CA ILE A 33 -19.29 -0.77 11.43
C ILE A 33 -18.91 -0.30 10.02
N ASP A 34 -19.75 0.54 9.43
CA ASP A 34 -19.52 1.06 8.07
C ASP A 34 -18.15 1.77 7.95
N GLY A 35 -17.40 1.44 6.91
CA GLY A 35 -16.04 1.94 6.68
C GLY A 35 -14.94 1.42 7.61
N PHE A 36 -15.25 0.58 8.60
CA PHE A 36 -14.22 -0.01 9.47
C PHE A 36 -13.48 -1.16 8.76
N ASN A 37 -12.16 -1.07 8.74
CA ASN A 37 -11.32 -2.08 8.11
C ASN A 37 -10.47 -2.82 9.15
N SER A 38 -10.49 -4.16 9.16
CA SER A 38 -9.71 -4.94 10.11
C SER A 38 -9.01 -6.13 9.46
N TRP A 39 -7.75 -6.35 9.85
CA TRP A 39 -7.00 -7.55 9.50
C TRP A 39 -6.58 -8.31 10.75
N SER A 40 -6.68 -9.63 10.69
CA SER A 40 -6.35 -10.53 11.78
C SER A 40 -5.89 -11.89 11.27
N LYS A 41 -5.25 -12.69 12.13
CA LYS A 41 -4.86 -14.07 11.81
C LYS A 41 -6.02 -15.06 11.82
N GLY A 42 -7.14 -14.72 12.45
CA GLY A 42 -8.29 -15.61 12.52
C GLY A 42 -9.37 -15.10 13.47
N LEU A 43 -10.36 -15.97 13.67
CA LEU A 43 -11.49 -15.74 14.56
C LEU A 43 -11.35 -16.60 15.81
N ASP A 44 -11.71 -16.05 16.97
CA ASP A 44 -11.79 -16.78 18.23
C ASP A 44 -12.92 -16.20 19.07
N ALA A 45 -13.81 -17.06 19.57
CA ALA A 45 -14.99 -16.67 20.34
C ALA A 45 -14.67 -16.32 21.81
N SER A 46 -13.46 -16.64 22.27
CA SER A 46 -13.04 -16.44 23.65
C SER A 46 -12.91 -14.94 23.97
N PHE A 47 -13.08 -14.59 25.24
CA PHE A 47 -12.75 -13.24 25.70
C PHE A 47 -11.26 -13.14 26.03
N LEU A 48 -10.76 -11.92 26.23
CA LEU A 48 -9.37 -11.69 26.57
C LEU A 48 -9.06 -12.27 27.97
N GLN A 49 -8.27 -13.33 28.01
CA GLN A 49 -7.78 -13.99 29.22
C GLN A 49 -6.24 -14.00 29.19
N GLU A 50 -5.61 -13.94 30.36
CA GLU A 50 -4.15 -14.11 30.53
C GLU A 50 -3.28 -13.15 29.69
N MET A 51 -3.78 -11.96 29.36
CA MET A 51 -3.04 -10.92 28.65
C MET A 51 -2.91 -9.66 29.52
N MET A 52 -1.74 -9.04 29.49
CA MET A 52 -1.46 -7.77 30.15
C MET A 52 -1.02 -6.73 29.11
N LEU A 53 -1.55 -5.51 29.20
CA LEU A 53 -1.06 -4.39 28.41
C LEU A 53 0.36 -4.03 28.89
N THR A 54 1.35 -4.18 28.01
CA THR A 54 2.74 -3.89 28.34
C THR A 54 3.17 -2.48 27.92
N SER A 55 2.66 -1.99 26.78
CA SER A 55 3.08 -0.72 26.21
C SER A 55 2.04 -0.15 25.24
N ILE A 56 2.07 1.17 25.06
CA ILE A 56 1.36 1.91 24.02
C ILE A 56 2.40 2.80 23.34
N ASN A 57 2.33 2.94 22.00
CA ASN A 57 3.30 3.72 21.22
C ASN A 57 4.76 3.28 21.45
N ALA A 58 4.99 1.97 21.55
CA ALA A 58 6.33 1.39 21.55
C ALA A 58 6.59 0.66 20.23
N PRO A 59 7.87 0.47 19.84
CA PRO A 59 8.23 -0.43 18.75
C PRO A 59 7.67 -1.82 19.00
N ILE A 60 6.94 -2.36 18.02
CA ILE A 60 6.38 -3.72 18.08
C ILE A 60 6.82 -4.53 16.87
N ARG A 61 6.64 -5.85 16.96
CA ARG A 61 6.86 -6.76 15.83
C ARG A 61 5.53 -7.37 15.37
N ILE A 62 5.21 -7.20 14.09
CA ILE A 62 4.07 -7.84 13.43
C ILE A 62 4.63 -8.77 12.35
N GLY A 63 4.58 -10.08 12.61
CA GLY A 63 5.21 -11.07 11.73
C GLY A 63 6.73 -10.89 11.68
N HIS A 64 7.23 -10.58 10.49
CA HIS A 64 8.64 -10.29 10.26
C HIS A 64 8.97 -8.79 10.25
N ALA A 65 7.95 -7.92 10.30
CA ALA A 65 8.13 -6.47 10.27
C ALA A 65 8.29 -5.90 11.69
N THR A 66 9.26 -5.01 11.85
CA THR A 66 9.33 -4.08 12.98
C THR A 66 8.49 -2.86 12.63
N VAL A 67 7.57 -2.48 13.52
CA VAL A 67 6.64 -1.36 13.32
C VAL A 67 6.93 -0.33 14.38
N LEU A 68 7.19 0.90 13.95
CA LEU A 68 7.39 2.04 14.83
C LEU A 68 6.10 2.89 14.91
N PRO A 69 5.87 3.56 16.05
CA PRO A 69 4.80 4.54 16.14
C PRO A 69 5.00 5.65 15.09
N GLY A 70 3.97 5.89 14.28
CA GLY A 70 4.02 6.87 13.18
C GLY A 70 4.23 6.25 11.80
N ASP A 71 4.57 4.96 11.70
CA ASP A 71 4.64 4.27 10.42
C ASP A 71 3.26 4.21 9.74
N ILE A 72 3.27 4.30 8.41
CA ILE A 72 2.07 4.26 7.59
C ILE A 72 1.74 2.80 7.31
N VAL A 73 0.48 2.42 7.52
CA VAL A 73 0.01 1.07 7.25
C VAL A 73 -0.80 1.06 5.96
N LEU A 74 -0.31 0.35 4.95
CA LEU A 74 -1.06 0.04 3.75
C LEU A 74 -1.53 -1.41 3.81
N ALA A 75 -2.82 -1.60 4.03
CA ALA A 75 -3.44 -2.90 4.10
C ALA A 75 -4.34 -3.14 2.89
N LYS A 76 -4.14 -4.27 2.22
CA LYS A 76 -4.91 -4.75 1.06
C LYS A 76 -5.36 -6.18 1.31
N SER A 77 -6.20 -6.72 0.42
CA SER A 77 -6.69 -8.11 0.53
C SER A 77 -5.56 -9.15 0.52
N HIS A 78 -4.46 -8.86 -0.19
CA HIS A 78 -3.31 -9.76 -0.34
C HIS A 78 -2.24 -9.62 0.74
N GLY A 79 -2.28 -8.58 1.57
CA GLY A 79 -1.24 -8.37 2.59
C GLY A 79 -1.23 -6.99 3.22
N ILE A 80 -0.28 -6.80 4.13
CA ILE A 80 -0.10 -5.59 4.93
C ILE A 80 1.35 -5.14 4.79
N LEU A 81 1.53 -3.87 4.49
CA LEU A 81 2.82 -3.20 4.41
C LEU A 81 2.90 -2.13 5.49
N PHE A 82 4.03 -2.07 6.18
CA PHE A 82 4.38 -1.01 7.13
C PHE A 82 5.47 -0.16 6.48
N ILE A 83 5.16 1.10 6.22
CA ILE A 83 6.02 2.05 5.52
C ILE A 83 6.59 3.01 6.56
N PRO A 84 7.92 3.06 6.76
CA PRO A 84 8.54 4.00 7.68
C PRO A 84 8.17 5.44 7.35
N ALA A 85 7.77 6.22 8.35
CA ALA A 85 7.25 7.58 8.14
C ALA A 85 8.16 8.48 7.28
N HIS A 86 9.48 8.36 7.45
CA HIS A 86 10.48 9.15 6.72
C HIS A 86 10.68 8.73 5.25
N LEU A 87 10.15 7.57 4.84
CA LEU A 87 10.24 7.06 3.46
C LEU A 87 8.93 7.20 2.70
N VAL A 88 7.85 7.67 3.34
CA VAL A 88 6.51 7.68 2.74
C VAL A 88 6.47 8.48 1.45
N GLU A 89 7.06 9.66 1.43
CA GLU A 89 7.08 10.54 0.27
C GLU A 89 7.77 9.86 -0.92
N GLU A 90 8.97 9.31 -0.71
CA GLU A 90 9.71 8.58 -1.74
C GLU A 90 8.94 7.37 -2.26
N VAL A 91 8.34 6.59 -1.35
CA VAL A 91 7.57 5.39 -1.70
C VAL A 91 6.32 5.73 -2.50
N VAL A 92 5.57 6.77 -2.11
CA VAL A 92 4.35 7.20 -2.81
C VAL A 92 4.70 7.70 -4.20
N THR A 93 5.64 8.63 -4.32
CA THR A 93 6.08 9.19 -5.61
C THR A 93 6.57 8.10 -6.56
N THR A 94 7.36 7.15 -6.05
CA THR A 94 7.83 5.99 -6.82
C THR A 94 6.69 5.08 -7.26
N ALA A 95 5.72 4.82 -6.36
CA ALA A 95 4.58 3.95 -6.63
C ALA A 95 3.66 4.52 -7.72
N GLU A 96 3.42 5.83 -7.70
CA GLU A 96 2.61 6.52 -8.71
C GLU A 96 3.27 6.45 -10.10
N VAL A 97 4.58 6.70 -10.20
CA VAL A 97 5.30 6.54 -11.47
C VAL A 97 5.28 5.09 -11.96
N THR A 98 5.44 4.13 -11.05
CA THR A 98 5.38 2.71 -11.39
C THR A 98 3.99 2.34 -11.92
N GLN A 99 2.92 2.86 -11.31
CA GLN A 99 1.55 2.64 -11.77
C GLN A 99 1.33 3.17 -13.19
N ILE A 100 1.75 4.40 -13.48
CA ILE A 100 1.59 5.00 -14.82
C ILE A 100 2.37 4.18 -15.86
N ARG A 101 3.56 3.69 -15.49
CA ARG A 101 4.37 2.81 -16.33
C ARG A 101 3.66 1.51 -16.68
N ASP A 102 3.05 0.87 -15.68
CA ASP A 102 2.33 -0.38 -15.85
C ASP A 102 1.09 -0.17 -16.73
N GLU A 103 0.37 0.93 -16.56
CA GLU A 103 -0.78 1.28 -17.39
C GLU A 103 -0.40 1.55 -18.86
N PHE A 104 0.71 2.26 -19.09
CA PHE A 104 1.28 2.40 -20.43
C PHE A 104 1.62 1.04 -21.05
N GLY A 105 2.29 0.18 -20.29
CA GLY A 105 2.63 -1.18 -20.71
C GLY A 105 1.38 -1.95 -21.13
N TRP A 106 0.34 -1.95 -20.31
CA TRP A 106 -0.92 -2.61 -20.63
C TRP A 106 -1.61 -2.04 -21.86
N ALA A 107 -1.62 -0.72 -22.03
CA ALA A 107 -2.20 -0.07 -23.19
C ALA A 107 -1.49 -0.50 -24.48
N ARG A 108 -0.15 -0.39 -24.52
CA ARG A 108 0.63 -0.72 -25.73
C ARG A 108 0.67 -2.20 -26.04
N LEU A 109 0.64 -3.07 -25.02
CA LEU A 109 0.54 -4.51 -25.22
C LEU A 109 -0.83 -4.89 -25.82
N LYS A 110 -1.92 -4.26 -25.38
CA LYS A 110 -3.27 -4.49 -25.96
C LYS A 110 -3.37 -4.02 -27.41
N GLU A 111 -2.67 -2.94 -27.75
CA GLU A 111 -2.58 -2.43 -29.12
C GLU A 111 -1.66 -3.26 -30.02
N GLY A 112 -0.84 -4.15 -29.44
CA GLY A 112 0.16 -4.93 -30.17
C GLY A 112 1.34 -4.10 -30.69
N LYS A 113 1.53 -2.87 -30.18
CA LYS A 113 2.60 -1.96 -30.61
C LYS A 113 3.98 -2.43 -30.12
N TYR A 114 4.04 -2.99 -28.91
CA TYR A 114 5.26 -3.54 -28.32
C TYR A 114 5.02 -4.96 -27.82
N SER A 115 6.10 -5.75 -27.74
CA SER A 115 6.09 -7.06 -27.10
C SER A 115 6.30 -6.96 -25.58
N PRO A 116 5.88 -7.97 -24.79
CA PRO A 116 6.12 -7.98 -23.35
C PRO A 116 7.60 -7.80 -23.00
N GLY A 117 8.48 -8.48 -23.73
CA GLY A 117 9.93 -8.38 -23.53
C GLY A 117 10.49 -6.96 -23.74
N GLN A 118 9.91 -6.16 -24.64
CA GLN A 118 10.31 -4.77 -24.85
C GLN A 118 9.82 -3.84 -23.74
N ILE A 119 8.66 -4.13 -23.13
CA ILE A 119 8.12 -3.34 -22.01
C ILE A 119 8.85 -3.67 -20.70
N ASP A 120 9.24 -4.93 -20.51
CA ASP A 120 9.88 -5.41 -19.28
C ASP A 120 11.42 -5.27 -19.27
N SER A 121 12.01 -4.74 -20.35
CA SER A 121 13.47 -4.51 -20.47
C SER A 121 13.81 -3.02 -20.53
N GLN A 122 15.10 -2.71 -20.69
CA GLN A 122 15.55 -1.36 -20.94
C GLN A 122 14.85 -0.74 -22.15
N TRP A 123 14.09 0.32 -21.88
CA TRP A 123 13.36 1.03 -22.92
C TRP A 123 14.30 1.74 -23.89
N THR A 124 14.07 1.50 -25.17
CA THR A 124 14.70 2.26 -26.25
C THR A 124 14.20 3.71 -26.25
N GLU A 125 14.92 4.60 -26.92
CA GLU A 125 14.51 5.99 -27.10
C GLU A 125 13.12 6.13 -27.74
N GLU A 126 12.71 5.17 -28.56
CA GLU A 126 11.38 5.13 -29.15
C GLU A 126 10.30 4.90 -28.09
N ILE A 127 10.47 3.89 -27.24
CA ILE A 127 9.52 3.57 -26.17
C ILE A 127 9.47 4.71 -25.14
N ARG A 128 10.61 5.32 -24.82
CA ARG A 128 10.68 6.49 -23.92
C ARG A 128 9.86 7.66 -24.46
N LYS A 129 10.00 8.00 -25.74
CA LYS A 129 9.22 9.08 -26.37
C LYS A 129 7.73 8.77 -26.36
N ASP A 130 7.36 7.53 -26.68
CA ASP A 130 5.97 7.09 -26.66
C ASP A 130 5.36 7.15 -25.25
N PHE A 131 6.14 6.76 -24.23
CA PHE A 131 5.72 6.88 -22.83
C PHE A 131 5.51 8.35 -22.44
N LEU A 132 6.44 9.25 -22.78
CA LEU A 132 6.28 10.68 -22.49
C LEU A 132 5.05 11.28 -23.19
N GLU A 133 4.76 10.85 -24.42
CA GLU A 133 3.54 11.25 -25.13
C GLU A 133 2.28 10.67 -24.46
N PHE A 134 2.33 9.42 -24.00
CA PHE A 134 1.25 8.80 -23.23
C PHE A 134 0.97 9.60 -21.95
N VAL A 135 2.02 9.96 -21.20
CA VAL A 135 1.92 10.75 -19.97
C VAL A 135 1.34 12.14 -20.22
N LYS A 136 1.73 12.82 -21.32
CA LYS A 136 1.16 14.13 -21.68
C LYS A 136 -0.34 14.08 -21.95
N ASN A 137 -0.81 12.96 -22.49
CA ASN A 137 -2.23 12.69 -22.74
C ASN A 137 -2.93 12.05 -21.53
N TYR A 138 -2.19 11.70 -20.48
CA TYR A 138 -2.71 11.10 -19.26
C TYR A 138 -3.31 12.18 -18.37
N HIS A 139 -4.48 11.90 -17.80
CA HIS A 139 -5.34 12.91 -17.17
C HIS A 139 -4.84 13.43 -15.80
N ASP A 140 -3.87 12.76 -15.18
CA ASP A 140 -3.24 13.18 -13.93
C ASP A 140 -1.77 13.55 -14.16
N LYS A 141 -1.35 14.66 -13.55
CA LYS A 141 0.04 15.17 -13.65
C LYS A 141 0.99 14.17 -12.99
N LEU A 142 2.17 13.99 -13.58
CA LEU A 142 3.28 13.29 -12.92
C LEU A 142 3.51 13.89 -11.52
N PRO A 143 3.82 13.07 -10.50
CA PRO A 143 4.13 13.55 -9.16
C PRO A 143 5.52 14.22 -9.06
N MET A 144 6.23 14.31 -10.17
CA MET A 144 7.58 14.86 -10.27
C MET A 144 7.76 15.64 -11.58
N THR A 145 8.78 16.48 -11.64
CA THR A 145 9.16 17.22 -12.85
C THR A 145 9.72 16.30 -13.94
N GLU A 146 9.74 16.76 -15.20
CA GLU A 146 10.34 16.01 -16.32
C GLU A 146 11.82 15.66 -16.05
N GLU A 147 12.58 16.58 -15.42
CA GLU A 147 13.99 16.40 -15.08
C GLU A 147 14.19 15.34 -13.98
N GLU A 148 13.32 15.32 -12.98
CA GLU A 148 13.30 14.30 -11.92
C GLU A 148 12.91 12.94 -12.48
N PHE A 149 11.97 12.90 -13.41
CA PHE A 149 11.56 11.69 -14.11
C PHE A 149 12.70 11.12 -14.96
N ASP A 150 13.41 11.96 -15.72
CA ASP A 150 14.58 11.53 -16.49
C ASP A 150 15.71 11.02 -15.60
N ARG A 151 15.91 11.63 -14.43
CA ARG A 151 16.83 11.08 -13.41
C ARG A 151 16.34 9.73 -12.89
N TYR A 152 15.07 9.62 -12.52
CA TYR A 152 14.46 8.38 -12.02
C TYR A 152 14.60 7.22 -13.03
N MET A 153 14.37 7.48 -14.31
CA MET A 153 14.50 6.48 -15.38
C MET A 153 15.96 6.09 -15.66
N ARG A 154 16.93 6.96 -15.38
CA ARG A 154 18.37 6.66 -15.54
C ARG A 154 18.94 5.87 -14.37
N GLU A 155 18.50 6.16 -13.15
CA GLU A 155 19.02 5.52 -11.93
C GLU A 155 18.52 4.08 -11.78
N ARG A 156 17.31 3.79 -12.25
CA ARG A 156 16.78 2.44 -12.25
C ARG A 156 17.15 1.72 -13.55
N ASN A 157 18.30 1.08 -13.52
CA ASN A 157 18.78 0.14 -14.55
C ASN A 157 17.84 -1.07 -14.65
N TRP A 158 16.87 -0.98 -15.55
CA TRP A 158 16.21 -2.14 -16.17
C TRP A 158 16.66 -2.18 -17.62
#